data_AF-A0A7J6QPG7-F1
#
_entry.id   AF-A0A7J6QPG7-F1
#
_cell.length_a   1.000
_cell.length_b   1.000
_cell.length_c   1.000
_cell.angle_alpha   90.00
_cell.angle_beta   90.00
_cell.angle_gamma   90.00
#
_symmetry.space_group_name_H-M   'P 1'
#
loop_
_entity.id
_entity.type
_entity.pdbx_description
1 polymer ?
#
loop_
_entity_poly.entity_id
_entity_poly.type
_entity_poly.pdbx_seq_one_letter_code
_entity_poly.pdbx_strand_id
1 'polypeptide(L)'
;MGGSTKVAELTGRTKRQEVDSSGRVRLVPRQTNYSGENINVLEQQAFQRGDKLVAVISEAASAGISLHADARAGSGTRQRVMITLELPWSAEKTVQQLGRVHRTNQLSPP
;
A
#
# COMPACT_ATOMS: atom_id res chain seq x y z
N MET A 1 -1.13 -3.11 -17.42
CA MET A 1 -0.92 -4.23 -16.46
C MET A 1 -0.91 -3.75 -15.01
N GLY A 2 -1.84 -2.90 -14.61
CA GLY A 2 -1.93 -2.41 -13.23
C GLY A 2 -3.35 -1.94 -13.00
N GLY A 3 -4.16 -2.80 -12.39
CA GLY A 3 -5.51 -2.47 -11.98
C GLY A 3 -5.61 -2.59 -10.47
N SER A 4 -6.75 -2.20 -9.93
CA SER A 4 -7.09 -2.33 -8.52
C SER A 4 -6.95 -3.74 -7.94
N THR A 5 -6.92 -4.77 -8.79
CA THR A 5 -6.68 -6.15 -8.39
C THR A 5 -5.21 -6.46 -8.09
N LYS A 6 -4.26 -5.64 -8.55
CA LYS A 6 -2.81 -5.86 -8.42
C LYS A 6 -2.08 -4.82 -7.57
N VAL A 7 -2.73 -3.67 -7.34
CA VAL A 7 -2.19 -2.55 -6.56
C VAL A 7 -3.00 -2.38 -5.29
N ALA A 8 -2.32 -2.36 -4.15
CA ALA A 8 -2.88 -2.08 -2.85
C ALA A 8 -2.86 -0.58 -2.61
N GLU A 9 -4.02 0.06 -2.57
CA GLU A 9 -4.13 1.48 -2.30
C GLU A 9 -4.39 1.70 -0.81
N LEU A 10 -3.44 2.30 -0.12
CA LEU A 10 -3.44 2.61 1.31
C LEU A 10 -3.42 4.13 1.47
N THR A 11 -4.54 4.76 1.11
CA THR A 11 -4.68 6.22 1.10
C THR A 11 -5.91 6.69 1.89
N GLY A 12 -6.04 8.00 2.10
CA GLY A 12 -7.26 8.60 2.65
C GLY A 12 -8.38 8.82 1.61
N ARG A 13 -8.13 8.49 0.33
CA ARG A 13 -9.10 8.74 -0.75
C ARG A 13 -10.31 7.82 -0.60
N THR A 14 -11.49 8.28 -0.99
CA THR A 14 -12.72 7.44 -1.03
C THR A 14 -13.02 6.89 -2.42
N LYS A 15 -12.46 7.53 -3.46
CA LYS A 15 -12.66 7.19 -4.87
C LYS A 15 -11.31 7.15 -5.61
N ARG A 16 -11.25 6.32 -6.65
CA ARG A 16 -10.10 6.19 -7.57
C ARG A 16 -10.55 6.31 -9.02
N GLN A 17 -9.58 6.59 -9.90
CA GLN A 17 -9.81 6.56 -11.34
C GLN A 17 -9.47 5.17 -11.88
N GLU A 18 -10.37 4.59 -12.66
CA GLU A 18 -10.13 3.35 -13.41
C GLU A 18 -10.41 3.59 -14.89
N VAL A 19 -9.59 2.98 -15.74
CA VAL A 19 -9.80 2.96 -17.19
C VAL A 19 -10.66 1.75 -17.52
N ASP A 20 -11.82 1.98 -18.11
CA ASP A 20 -12.69 0.89 -18.55
C ASP A 20 -12.15 0.19 -19.81
N SER A 21 -12.79 -0.91 -20.22
CA SER A 21 -12.41 -1.64 -21.43
C SER A 21 -12.52 -0.82 -22.72
N SER A 22 -13.22 0.32 -22.69
CA SER A 22 -13.34 1.25 -23.81
C SER A 22 -12.30 2.38 -23.77
N GLY A 23 -11.37 2.37 -22.81
CA GLY A 23 -10.34 3.39 -22.65
C GLY A 23 -10.82 4.67 -21.95
N ARG A 24 -12.06 4.70 -21.45
CA ARG A 24 -12.60 5.87 -20.75
C ARG A 24 -12.24 5.83 -19.27
N VAL A 25 -11.84 6.97 -18.73
CA VAL A 25 -11.56 7.13 -17.31
C VAL A 25 -12.87 7.31 -16.54
N ARG A 26 -13.09 6.49 -15.51
CA ARG A 26 -14.24 6.58 -14.61
C ARG A 26 -13.78 6.74 -13.18
N LEU A 27 -14.50 7.55 -12.42
CA LEU A 27 -14.30 7.70 -10.99
C LEU A 27 -15.14 6.65 -10.26
N VAL A 28 -14.49 5.66 -9.66
CA VAL A 28 -15.13 4.56 -8.94
C VAL A 28 -14.85 4.64 -7.44
N PRO A 29 -15.77 4.21 -6.55
CA PRO A 29 -15.45 4.00 -5.14
C PRO A 29 -14.27 3.04 -4.98
N ARG A 30 -13.42 3.25 -3.98
CA ARG A 30 -12.32 2.30 -3.69
C ARG A 30 -12.84 0.90 -3.34
N GLN A 31 -13.96 0.83 -2.62
CA GLN A 31 -14.73 -0.38 -2.34
C GLN A 31 -16.17 0.03 -1.97
N THR A 32 -17.17 -0.80 -2.25
CA THR A 32 -18.59 -0.48 -1.99
C THR A 32 -19.10 -0.90 -0.61
N ASN A 33 -18.38 -1.78 0.10
CA ASN A 33 -18.93 -2.53 1.24
C ASN A 33 -18.26 -2.30 2.60
N TYR A 34 -17.27 -1.39 2.72
CA TYR A 34 -16.53 -1.17 3.97
C TYR A 34 -16.29 0.31 4.26
N SER A 35 -16.28 0.68 5.56
CA SER A 35 -15.83 1.98 6.05
C SER A 35 -14.31 2.14 5.86
N GLY A 36 -13.84 3.38 5.63
CA GLY A 36 -12.49 3.68 5.13
C GLY A 36 -11.31 3.06 5.89
N GLU A 37 -11.37 2.95 7.23
CA GLU A 37 -10.31 2.31 8.02
C GLU A 37 -10.17 0.81 7.74
N ASN A 38 -11.31 0.11 7.56
CA ASN A 38 -11.31 -1.30 7.21
C ASN A 38 -10.71 -1.56 5.82
N ILE A 39 -10.84 -0.60 4.88
CA ILE A 39 -10.29 -0.74 3.53
C ILE A 39 -8.76 -0.78 3.58
N ASN A 40 -8.11 0.10 4.35
CA ASN A 40 -6.65 0.11 4.44
C ASN A 40 -6.10 -1.19 5.05
N VAL A 41 -6.78 -1.75 6.05
CA VAL A 41 -6.40 -3.05 6.64
C VAL A 41 -6.51 -4.17 5.61
N LEU A 42 -7.61 -4.24 4.86
CA LEU A 42 -7.80 -5.26 3.82
C LEU A 42 -6.75 -5.16 2.71
N GLU A 43 -6.43 -3.94 2.29
CA GLU A 43 -5.42 -3.65 1.27
C GLU A 43 -4.02 -4.03 1.75
N GLN A 44 -3.69 -3.74 3.02
CA GLN A 44 -2.44 -4.13 3.63
C GLN A 44 -2.32 -5.65 3.69
N GLN A 45 -3.38 -6.36 4.09
CA GLN A 45 -3.39 -7.82 4.13
C GLN A 45 -3.23 -8.43 2.73
N ALA A 46 -3.89 -7.89 1.71
CA ALA A 46 -3.75 -8.35 0.33
C ALA A 46 -2.32 -8.17 -0.19
N PHE A 47 -1.66 -7.06 0.18
CA PHE A 47 -0.24 -6.88 -0.10
C PHE A 47 0.63 -7.90 0.64
N GLN A 48 0.41 -8.09 1.94
CA GLN A 48 1.21 -9.01 2.76
C GLN A 48 1.03 -10.48 2.38
N ARG A 49 -0.15 -10.90 1.92
CA ARG A 49 -0.39 -12.24 1.36
C ARG A 49 0.30 -12.43 0.00
N GLY A 50 0.59 -11.34 -0.71
CA GLY A 50 1.15 -11.37 -2.07
C GLY A 50 0.09 -11.40 -3.19
N ASP A 51 -1.19 -11.19 -2.84
CA ASP A 51 -2.28 -11.04 -3.83
C ASP A 51 -2.06 -9.77 -4.68
N LYS A 52 -1.54 -8.73 -4.02
CA LYS A 52 -1.17 -7.45 -4.60
C LYS A 52 0.32 -7.24 -4.42
N LEU A 53 1.01 -6.90 -5.50
CA LEU A 53 2.49 -6.83 -5.52
C LEU A 53 3.02 -5.42 -5.28
N VAL A 54 2.17 -4.41 -5.47
CA VAL A 54 2.53 -3.00 -5.34
C VAL A 54 1.61 -2.39 -4.28
N ALA A 55 2.17 -1.59 -3.38
CA ALA A 55 1.41 -0.79 -2.43
C ALA A 55 1.66 0.70 -2.67
N VAL A 56 0.60 1.50 -2.67
CA VAL A 56 0.64 2.96 -2.75
C VAL A 56 0.15 3.50 -1.41
N ILE A 57 1.03 4.20 -0.69
CA ILE A 57 0.73 4.77 0.63
C ILE A 57 0.67 6.30 0.56
N SER A 58 -0.21 6.90 1.35
CA SER A 58 -0.19 8.35 1.64
C SER A 58 -0.08 8.58 3.15
N GLU A 59 0.43 9.75 3.56
CA GLU A 59 0.55 10.12 4.99
C GLU A 59 -0.76 9.91 5.76
N ALA A 60 -1.89 10.33 5.18
CA ALA A 60 -3.23 10.26 5.78
C ALA A 60 -3.73 8.84 6.12
N ALA A 61 -3.09 7.80 5.58
CA ALA A 61 -3.45 6.40 5.84
C ALA A 61 -2.35 5.64 6.60
N SER A 62 -1.21 6.27 6.88
CA SER A 62 0.01 5.59 7.31
C SER A 62 0.06 5.15 8.78
N ALA A 63 -0.95 5.52 9.59
CA ALA A 63 -1.01 5.14 11.00
C ALA A 63 -1.23 3.62 11.14
N GLY A 64 -0.31 2.94 11.83
CA GLY A 64 -0.42 1.50 12.14
C GLY A 64 -0.11 0.53 10.98
N ILE A 65 0.19 1.02 9.78
CA ILE A 65 0.50 0.17 8.62
C ILE A 65 1.90 -0.44 8.73
N SER A 66 2.04 -1.70 8.35
CA SER A 66 3.31 -2.42 8.28
C SER A 66 3.40 -3.21 6.98
N LEU A 67 4.39 -2.88 6.14
CA LEU A 67 4.57 -3.43 4.78
C LEU A 67 5.89 -4.17 4.60
N HIS A 68 6.64 -4.38 5.69
CA HIS A 68 7.88 -5.14 5.66
C HIS A 68 7.71 -6.57 5.14
N ALA A 69 8.82 -7.16 4.68
CA ALA A 69 8.93 -8.56 4.30
C ALA A 69 8.94 -9.47 5.55
N ASP A 70 7.79 -9.54 6.24
CA ASP A 70 7.61 -10.41 7.41
C ASP A 70 7.76 -11.87 6.99
N ALA A 71 8.67 -12.60 7.65
CA ALA A 71 8.90 -14.03 7.41
C ALA A 71 7.63 -14.89 7.50
N ARG A 72 6.61 -14.44 8.26
CA ARG A 72 5.34 -15.16 8.46
C ARG A 72 4.30 -14.85 7.38
N ALA A 73 4.53 -13.84 6.55
CA ALA A 73 3.62 -13.41 5.51
C ALA A 73 3.88 -14.17 4.20
N GLY A 74 2.84 -14.40 3.39
CA GLY A 74 2.96 -15.05 2.07
C GLY A 74 3.88 -14.32 1.08
N SER A 75 4.14 -13.03 1.33
CA SER A 75 5.09 -12.21 0.58
C SER A 75 6.44 -11.98 1.29
N GLY A 76 6.72 -12.71 2.37
CA GLY A 76 7.90 -12.53 3.22
C GLY A 76 9.24 -12.76 2.55
N THR A 77 9.30 -13.60 1.52
CA THR A 77 10.53 -13.85 0.73
C THR A 77 10.78 -12.81 -0.37
N ARG A 78 9.87 -11.84 -0.55
CA ARG A 78 10.00 -10.80 -1.57
C ARG A 78 10.68 -9.57 -1.00
N GLN A 79 11.78 -9.16 -1.64
CA GLN A 79 12.46 -7.90 -1.34
C GLN A 79 11.50 -6.71 -1.47
N ARG A 80 11.62 -5.73 -0.56
CA ARG A 80 10.79 -4.52 -0.56
C ARG A 80 11.56 -3.38 -1.20
N VAL A 81 10.95 -2.71 -2.17
CA VAL A 81 11.49 -1.48 -2.76
C VAL A 81 10.52 -0.35 -2.45
N MET A 82 11.01 0.69 -1.77
CA MET A 82 10.22 1.90 -1.48
C MET A 82 10.65 3.02 -2.42
N ILE A 83 9.69 3.52 -3.19
CA ILE A 83 9.87 4.68 -4.06
C ILE A 83 9.13 5.85 -3.43
N THR A 84 9.85 6.90 -3.10
CA THR A 84 9.29 8.12 -2.51
C THR A 84 9.05 9.14 -3.61
N LEU A 85 7.77 9.41 -3.92
CA LEU A 85 7.38 10.39 -4.95
C LEU A 85 7.29 11.81 -4.41
N GLU A 86 6.92 11.97 -3.15
CA GLU A 86 6.85 13.24 -2.45
C GLU A 86 7.61 13.10 -1.12
N LEU A 87 8.64 13.93 -0.92
CA LEU A 87 9.39 13.95 0.33
C LEU A 87 8.63 14.78 1.37
N PRO A 88 8.38 14.23 2.57
CA PRO A 88 7.89 15.02 3.68
C PRO A 88 8.85 16.17 3.96
N TRP A 89 8.30 17.35 4.29
CA TRP A 89 9.12 18.52 4.63
C TRP A 89 10.02 18.28 5.87
N SER A 90 9.62 17.35 6.74
CA SER A 90 10.36 16.97 7.95
C SER A 90 11.14 15.66 7.74
N ALA A 91 12.40 15.69 8.19
CA ALA A 91 13.26 14.51 8.21
C ALA A 91 12.67 13.41 9.12
N GLU A 92 12.08 13.76 10.28
CA GLU A 92 11.44 12.79 11.16
C GLU A 92 10.28 12.07 10.49
N LYS A 93 9.45 12.80 9.74
CA LYS A 93 8.34 12.19 8.98
C LYS A 93 8.86 11.21 7.92
N THR A 94 9.94 11.57 7.25
CA THR A 94 10.60 10.68 6.27
C THR A 94 11.12 9.41 6.94
N VAL A 95 11.80 9.53 8.09
CA VAL A 95 12.28 8.37 8.87
C VAL A 95 11.13 7.47 9.32
N GLN A 96 10.03 8.04 9.80
CA GLN A 96 8.85 7.27 10.18
C GLN A 96 8.26 6.48 9.01
N GLN A 97 8.25 7.07 7.81
CA GLN A 97 7.74 6.43 6.59
C GLN A 97 8.66 5.29 6.14
N LEU A 98 9.98 5.48 6.18
CA LEU A 98 10.97 4.43 5.87
C LEU A 98 10.89 3.25 6.88
N GLY A 99 10.64 3.54 8.16
CA GLY A 99 10.41 2.52 9.20
C GLY A 99 9.13 1.68 9.02
N ARG A 100 8.35 1.89 7.95
CA ARG A 100 7.21 1.04 7.57
C ARG A 100 7.62 -0.15 6.70
N VAL A 101 8.76 -0.03 6.03
CA VAL A 101 9.38 -1.10 5.23
C VAL A 101 10.65 -1.65 5.86
N HIS A 102 11.26 -0.98 6.85
CA HIS A 102 12.37 -1.47 7.69
C HIS A 102 11.87 -1.79 9.13
N ARG A 103 11.80 -3.07 9.51
CA ARG A 103 11.30 -3.61 10.79
C ARG A 103 12.12 -4.86 11.17
N THR A 104 12.09 -5.26 12.44
CA THR A 104 12.65 -6.53 12.91
C THR A 104 11.88 -7.73 12.31
N ASN A 105 12.53 -8.90 12.20
CA ASN A 105 11.99 -10.14 11.57
C ASN A 105 11.84 -10.11 10.03
N GLN A 106 12.64 -9.29 9.35
CA GLN A 106 12.71 -9.32 7.89
C GLN A 106 13.60 -10.46 7.39
N LEU A 107 13.13 -11.21 6.40
CA LEU A 107 13.96 -12.20 5.71
C LEU A 107 15.01 -11.56 4.79
N SER A 108 14.72 -10.35 4.30
CA SER A 108 15.63 -9.57 3.48
C SER A 108 15.51 -8.09 3.84
N PRO A 109 16.63 -7.36 3.97
CA PRO A 109 16.57 -5.90 4.03
C PRO A 109 15.96 -5.33 2.74
N PRO A 110 15.30 -4.16 2.79
CA PRO A 110 14.84 -3.42 1.61
C PRO A 110 15.99 -3.07 0.67
#